data_AF-A0A3G6UWB1-F1
#
_entry.id   AF-A0A3G6UWB1-F1
#
_cell.length_a   1.000
_cell.length_b   1.000
_cell.length_c   1.000
_cell.angle_alpha   90.00
_cell.angle_beta   90.00
_cell.angle_gamma   90.00
#
_symmetry.space_group_name_H-M   'P 1'
#
loop_
_entity.id
_entity.type
_entity.pdbx_description
1 polymer ?
#
loop_
_entity_poly.entity_id
_entity_poly.type
_entity_poly.pdbx_seq_one_letter_code
_entity_poly.pdbx_strand_id
1 'polypeptide(L)'
;MYNADTYRTILSFDTGTIPDSAAITGVKLKVYRKSLSGTISSIKVDIKSGAFGTSSVLEQADYSAAPSASSVASFASPAFNQGFTEISLPSTAFVNINKTGKTQLRLSASTPAYFTSDVLENYGGEDTVYAPILTVDYY
;
A
#
# COMPACT_ATOMS: atom_id res chain seq x y z
N MET A 1 27.76 -6.00 -7.21
CA MET A 1 26.52 -5.32 -7.66
C MET A 1 25.78 -4.91 -6.41
N TYR A 2 25.50 -3.61 -6.25
CA TYR A 2 24.74 -3.08 -5.11
C TYR A 2 23.26 -3.24 -5.47
N ASN A 3 22.57 -4.23 -4.91
CA ASN A 3 21.14 -4.41 -5.16
C ASN A 3 20.39 -3.51 -4.18
N ALA A 4 19.89 -2.38 -4.67
CA ALA A 4 18.81 -1.67 -3.99
C ALA A 4 17.50 -2.39 -4.33
N ASP A 5 17.37 -3.64 -3.87
CA ASP A 5 16.17 -4.44 -4.11
C ASP A 5 14.97 -3.71 -3.49
N THR A 6 14.13 -3.15 -4.36
CA THR A 6 12.91 -2.46 -3.95
C THR A 6 11.81 -3.51 -3.90
N TYR A 7 11.61 -4.13 -2.74
CA TYR A 7 10.47 -5.01 -2.53
C TYR A 7 9.19 -4.19 -2.62
N ARG A 8 8.26 -4.68 -3.46
CA ARG A 8 6.97 -4.05 -3.69
C ARG A 8 5.85 -4.99 -3.29
N THR A 9 4.79 -4.44 -2.73
CA THR A 9 3.54 -5.15 -2.43
C THR A 9 2.39 -4.33 -2.97
N ILE A 10 1.40 -4.98 -3.56
CA ILE A 10 0.16 -4.33 -4.00
C ILE A 10 -0.97 -4.79 -3.09
N LEU A 11 -1.66 -3.83 -2.48
CA LEU A 11 -2.85 -4.03 -1.67
C LEU A 11 -4.06 -3.58 -2.48
N SER A 12 -5.11 -4.40 -2.49
CA SER A 12 -6.29 -4.18 -3.32
C SER A 12 -7.52 -4.10 -2.45
N PHE A 13 -8.21 -2.96 -2.48
CA PHE A 13 -9.39 -2.69 -1.67
C PHE A 13 -10.59 -2.45 -2.59
N ASP A 14 -11.73 -3.05 -2.24
CA ASP A 14 -12.98 -2.75 -2.91
C ASP A 14 -13.58 -1.48 -2.33
N THR A 15 -13.55 -0.40 -3.11
CA THR A 15 -14.10 0.91 -2.75
C THR A 15 -15.36 1.23 -3.56
N GLY A 16 -15.86 0.26 -4.34
CA GLY A 16 -17.03 0.41 -5.21
C GLY A 16 -18.36 0.56 -4.47
N THR A 17 -18.33 0.35 -3.14
CA THR A 17 -19.50 0.54 -2.27
C THR A 17 -19.66 1.99 -1.82
N ILE A 18 -18.70 2.88 -2.11
CA ILE A 18 -18.78 4.29 -1.76
C ILE A 18 -19.70 4.98 -2.77
N PRO A 19 -20.73 5.75 -2.34
CA PRO A 19 -21.59 6.46 -3.28
C PRO A 19 -20.80 7.44 -4.15
N ASP A 20 -21.11 7.52 -5.44
CA ASP A 20 -20.38 8.39 -6.39
C ASP A 20 -20.37 9.86 -5.96
N SER A 21 -21.49 10.34 -5.41
CA SER A 21 -21.66 11.71 -4.91
C SER A 21 -20.98 11.97 -3.56
N ALA A 22 -20.46 10.95 -2.88
CA ALA A 22 -19.92 11.10 -1.53
C ALA A 22 -18.68 12.00 -1.50
N ALA A 23 -18.62 12.92 -0.56
CA ALA A 23 -17.43 13.75 -0.37
C ALA A 23 -16.47 13.07 0.61
N ILE A 24 -15.31 12.62 0.14
CA ILE A 24 -14.31 11.96 0.98
C ILE A 24 -13.63 13.00 1.88
N THR A 25 -13.63 12.74 3.18
CA THR A 25 -13.07 13.61 4.23
C THR A 25 -11.86 13.01 4.93
N GLY A 26 -11.68 11.70 4.86
CA GLY A 26 -10.56 11.00 5.47
C GLY A 26 -10.25 9.69 4.75
N VAL A 27 -8.96 9.37 4.62
CA VAL A 27 -8.52 8.05 4.18
C VAL A 27 -7.35 7.59 5.02
N LYS A 28 -7.47 6.40 5.60
CA LYS A 28 -6.43 5.78 6.42
C LYS A 28 -6.13 4.37 5.95
N LEU A 29 -4.84 4.09 5.74
CA LEU A 29 -4.34 2.75 5.47
C LEU A 29 -3.75 2.17 6.75
N LYS A 30 -4.19 0.97 7.14
CA LYS A 30 -3.60 0.18 8.22
C LYS A 30 -2.88 -1.03 7.62
N VAL A 31 -1.59 -1.18 7.95
CA VAL A 31 -0.76 -2.30 7.46
C VAL A 31 -0.14 -3.02 8.64
N TYR A 32 -0.13 -4.37 8.59
CA TYR A 32 0.45 -5.22 9.62
C TYR A 32 1.73 -5.89 9.13
N ARG A 33 2.75 -5.90 10.00
CA ARG A 33 4.00 -6.61 9.75
C ARG A 33 3.87 -8.07 10.14
N LYS A 34 4.23 -8.98 9.24
CA LYS A 34 4.33 -10.42 9.52
C LYS A 34 5.72 -10.79 10.01
N SER A 35 6.75 -10.41 9.28
CA SER A 35 8.15 -10.62 9.64
C SER A 35 9.03 -9.50 9.09
N LEU A 36 10.21 -9.31 9.68
CA LEU A 36 11.25 -8.44 9.13
C LEU A 36 12.60 -9.09 9.42
N SER A 37 13.43 -9.19 8.39
CA SER A 37 14.85 -9.49 8.48
C SER A 37 15.63 -8.30 7.90
N GLY A 38 16.66 -7.84 8.60
CA GLY A 38 17.46 -6.70 8.17
C GLY A 38 16.80 -5.35 8.47
N THR A 39 17.11 -4.34 7.64
CA THR A 39 16.75 -2.93 7.88
C THR A 39 15.92 -2.36 6.73
N ILE A 40 14.77 -1.76 7.07
CA ILE A 40 13.98 -0.94 6.14
C ILE A 40 14.10 0.53 6.55
N SER A 41 14.60 1.36 5.64
CA SER A 41 14.78 2.80 5.87
C SER A 41 13.45 3.56 5.78
N SER A 42 12.62 3.22 4.80
CA SER A 42 11.28 3.80 4.65
C SER A 42 10.41 2.95 3.72
N ILE A 43 9.09 3.08 3.85
CA ILE A 43 8.12 2.49 2.93
C ILE A 43 7.34 3.63 2.30
N LYS A 44 7.30 3.67 0.97
CA LYS A 44 6.53 4.64 0.19
C LYS A 44 5.21 4.01 -0.23
N VAL A 45 4.16 4.83 -0.30
CA VAL A 45 2.83 4.45 -0.74
C VAL A 45 2.52 5.15 -2.06
N ASP A 46 2.28 4.38 -3.11
CA ASP A 46 1.65 4.85 -4.34
C ASP A 46 0.16 4.48 -4.31
N ILE A 47 -0.68 5.24 -5.01
CA ILE A 47 -2.12 4.97 -5.15
C ILE A 47 -2.52 4.86 -6.62
N LYS A 48 -3.44 3.95 -6.91
CA LYS A 48 -4.06 3.74 -8.22
C LYS A 48 -5.57 3.71 -8.06
N SER A 49 -6.25 4.56 -8.82
CA SER A 49 -7.69 4.45 -9.04
C SER A 49 -7.91 3.33 -10.06
N GLY A 50 -8.47 2.20 -9.62
CA GLY A 50 -8.50 0.95 -10.38
C GLY A 50 -7.35 0.00 -10.01
N ALA A 51 -6.98 -0.86 -10.97
CA ALA A 51 -5.86 -1.79 -10.80
C ALA A 51 -4.56 -1.22 -11.39
N PHE A 52 -3.43 -1.59 -10.81
CA PHE A 52 -2.14 -1.57 -11.49
C PHE A 52 -2.18 -2.63 -12.59
N GLY A 53 -1.68 -2.30 -13.78
CA GLY A 53 -1.75 -3.19 -14.95
C GLY A 53 -3.10 -3.16 -15.67
N THR A 54 -3.47 -4.29 -16.26
CA THR A 54 -4.64 -4.41 -17.15
C THR A 54 -5.81 -5.17 -16.52
N SER A 55 -5.59 -5.86 -15.40
CA SER A 55 -6.60 -6.69 -14.75
C SER A 55 -6.50 -6.65 -13.23
N SER A 56 -7.44 -7.29 -12.53
CA SER A 56 -7.38 -7.44 -11.07
C SER A 56 -6.48 -8.61 -10.61
N VAL A 57 -6.00 -9.43 -11.55
CA VAL A 57 -5.04 -10.50 -11.28
C VAL A 57 -3.65 -9.89 -11.24
N LEU A 58 -2.89 -10.21 -10.20
CA LEU A 58 -1.55 -9.68 -9.99
C LEU A 58 -0.57 -10.23 -11.05
N GLU A 59 0.05 -9.34 -11.80
CA GLU A 59 1.02 -9.63 -12.84
C GLU A 59 2.37 -8.94 -12.57
N GLN A 60 3.45 -9.46 -13.16
CA GLN A 60 4.78 -8.87 -12.99
C GLN A 60 4.82 -7.39 -13.45
N ALA A 61 4.06 -7.05 -14.49
CA ALA A 61 3.99 -5.69 -15.04
C ALA A 61 3.36 -4.68 -14.06
N ASP A 62 2.55 -5.12 -13.11
CA ASP A 62 1.85 -4.24 -12.16
C ASP A 62 2.82 -3.52 -11.24
N TYR A 63 3.94 -4.19 -10.92
CA TYR A 63 4.98 -3.64 -10.08
C TYR A 63 5.70 -2.46 -10.73
N SER A 64 5.71 -2.33 -12.06
CA SER A 64 6.27 -1.19 -12.80
C SER A 64 5.22 -0.27 -13.41
N ALA A 65 3.93 -0.65 -13.37
CA ALA A 65 2.84 0.15 -13.89
C ALA A 65 2.75 1.53 -13.21
N ALA A 66 2.35 2.53 -13.99
CA ALA A 66 2.24 3.91 -13.53
C ALA A 66 1.08 4.06 -12.52
N PRO A 67 1.34 4.58 -11.30
CA PRO A 67 0.28 4.91 -10.35
C PRO A 67 -0.53 6.10 -10.83
N SER A 68 -1.72 6.29 -10.25
CA SER A 68 -2.47 7.55 -10.45
C SER A 68 -1.80 8.70 -9.70
N ALA A 69 -1.26 8.44 -8.51
CA ALA A 69 -0.37 9.35 -7.80
C ALA A 69 0.73 8.56 -7.09
N SER A 70 1.97 9.02 -7.21
CA SER A 70 3.14 8.38 -6.62
C SER A 70 3.50 9.00 -5.27
N SER A 71 4.06 8.19 -4.37
CA SER A 71 4.60 8.62 -3.07
C SER A 71 3.65 9.53 -2.28
N VAL A 72 2.35 9.20 -2.27
CA VAL A 72 1.32 9.99 -1.58
C VAL A 72 1.51 9.99 -0.06
N ALA A 73 2.19 8.99 0.47
CA ALA A 73 2.61 8.93 1.85
C ALA A 73 3.90 8.12 2.01
N SER A 74 4.56 8.26 3.15
CA SER A 74 5.66 7.41 3.57
C SER A 74 5.56 7.10 5.06
N PHE A 75 6.05 5.94 5.46
CA PHE A 75 6.03 5.47 6.85
C PHE A 75 7.19 4.51 7.14
N ALA A 76 7.45 4.26 8.42
CA ALA A 76 8.36 3.22 8.87
C ALA A 76 7.62 1.89 9.03
N SER A 77 8.31 0.77 8.80
CA SER A 77 7.74 -0.56 9.07
C SER A 77 7.22 -0.66 10.51
N PRO A 78 6.12 -1.39 10.77
CA PRO A 78 5.65 -1.61 12.14
C PRO A 78 6.76 -2.15 13.05
N ALA A 79 6.77 -1.68 14.30
CA ALA A 79 7.88 -1.87 15.24
C ALA A 79 8.13 -3.35 15.60
N PHE A 80 7.08 -4.17 15.65
CA PHE A 80 7.14 -5.58 16.00
C PHE A 80 6.24 -6.42 15.08
N ASN A 81 6.49 -7.73 15.01
CA ASN A 81 5.65 -8.67 14.25
C ASN A 81 4.24 -8.72 14.84
N GLN A 82 3.22 -8.82 14.00
CA GLN A 82 1.79 -8.61 14.33
C GLN A 82 1.44 -7.18 14.77
N GLY A 83 2.41 -6.28 14.85
CA GLY A 83 2.19 -4.84 15.01
C GLY A 83 1.68 -4.19 13.73
N PHE A 84 1.02 -3.06 13.87
CA PHE A 84 0.51 -2.28 12.75
C PHE A 84 1.02 -0.84 12.75
N THR A 85 0.98 -0.23 11.57
CA THR A 85 1.10 1.22 11.39
C THR A 85 -0.17 1.71 10.70
N GLU A 86 -0.73 2.82 11.18
CA GLU A 86 -1.82 3.55 10.53
C GLU A 86 -1.26 4.77 9.81
N ILE A 87 -1.53 4.88 8.51
CA ILE A 87 -1.06 5.93 7.62
C ILE A 87 -2.27 6.75 7.18
N SER A 88 -2.32 8.02 7.57
CA SER A 88 -3.31 8.96 7.02
C SER A 88 -2.84 9.47 5.66
N LEU A 89 -3.65 9.27 4.62
CA LEU A 89 -3.35 9.81 3.30
C LEU A 89 -3.70 11.30 3.24
N PRO A 90 -2.92 12.12 2.51
CA PRO A 90 -3.25 13.53 2.33
C PRO A 90 -4.51 13.71 1.49
N SER A 91 -5.22 14.83 1.67
CA SER A 91 -6.44 15.13 0.91
C SER A 91 -6.23 15.18 -0.61
N THR A 92 -5.01 15.48 -1.07
CA THR A 92 -4.63 15.42 -2.48
C THR A 92 -4.70 14.00 -3.07
N ALA A 93 -4.63 12.97 -2.24
CA ALA A 93 -4.76 11.58 -2.67
C ALA A 93 -6.22 11.13 -2.82
N PHE A 94 -7.19 11.83 -2.21
CA PHE A 94 -8.59 11.38 -2.13
C PHE A 94 -9.26 11.28 -3.50
N VAL A 95 -8.83 12.11 -4.46
CA VAL A 95 -9.30 12.05 -5.86
C VAL A 95 -8.97 10.71 -6.54
N ASN A 96 -8.01 9.95 -6.01
CA ASN A 96 -7.61 8.65 -6.55
C ASN A 96 -8.33 7.47 -5.89
N ILE A 97 -9.25 7.72 -4.96
CA ILE A 97 -10.15 6.68 -4.44
C ILE A 97 -11.22 6.39 -5.49
N ASN A 98 -11.25 5.16 -5.96
CA ASN A 98 -12.17 4.73 -7.00
C ASN A 98 -13.53 4.34 -6.40
N LYS A 99 -14.51 5.24 -6.46
CA LYS A 99 -15.85 4.99 -5.90
C LYS A 99 -16.70 4.01 -6.71
N THR A 100 -16.30 3.72 -7.95
CA THR A 100 -17.02 2.78 -8.84
C THR A 100 -16.33 1.43 -8.95
N GLY A 101 -15.27 1.18 -8.16
CA GLY A 101 -14.54 -0.08 -8.21
C GLY A 101 -13.38 -0.16 -7.21
N LYS A 102 -12.29 -0.81 -7.61
CA LYS A 102 -11.16 -1.05 -6.72
C LYS A 102 -10.23 0.16 -6.63
N THR A 103 -9.68 0.35 -5.44
CA THR A 103 -8.51 1.20 -5.20
C THR A 103 -7.34 0.31 -4.84
N GLN A 104 -6.24 0.42 -5.57
CA GLN A 104 -5.00 -0.29 -5.25
C GLN A 104 -3.94 0.65 -4.68
N LEU A 105 -3.20 0.15 -3.70
CA LEU A 105 -2.05 0.84 -3.13
C LEU A 105 -0.80 -0.02 -3.28
N ARG A 106 0.28 0.58 -3.77
CA ARG A 106 1.58 -0.10 -3.90
C ARG A 106 2.53 0.39 -2.84
N LEU A 107 2.97 -0.51 -1.97
CA LEU A 107 4.00 -0.28 -0.98
C LEU A 107 5.36 -0.59 -1.61
N SER A 108 6.31 0.33 -1.48
CA SER A 108 7.69 0.14 -1.95
C SER A 108 8.67 0.42 -0.81
N ALA A 109 9.40 -0.59 -0.39
CA ALA A 109 10.41 -0.44 0.66
C ALA A 109 11.73 0.08 0.09
N SER A 110 12.37 1.00 0.82
CA SER A 110 13.74 1.43 0.60
C SER A 110 14.62 0.86 1.69
N THR A 111 15.71 0.22 1.30
CA THR A 111 16.64 -0.43 2.21
C THR A 111 18.04 0.17 2.04
N PRO A 112 18.89 0.15 3.09
CA PRO A 112 20.30 0.45 2.92
C PRO A 112 20.91 -0.62 2.03
N ALA A 113 21.86 -0.24 1.19
CA ALA A 113 22.45 -1.22 0.31
C ALA A 113 23.73 -1.79 0.92
N TYR A 114 23.81 -3.11 0.94
CA TYR A 114 24.90 -3.96 1.45
C TYR A 114 24.68 -5.40 0.95
N PHE A 115 25.53 -6.34 1.36
CA PHE A 115 25.51 -7.73 0.85
C PHE A 115 24.44 -8.64 1.49
N THR A 116 23.77 -8.18 2.54
CA THR A 116 22.71 -8.93 3.22
C THR A 116 21.35 -8.51 2.67
N SER A 117 20.43 -9.46 2.49
CA SER A 117 19.06 -9.15 2.05
C SER A 117 18.23 -8.58 3.20
N ASP A 118 17.49 -7.52 2.91
CA ASP A 118 16.48 -6.94 3.79
C ASP A 118 15.10 -7.36 3.30
N VAL A 119 14.34 -8.06 4.15
CA VAL A 119 13.05 -8.66 3.77
C VAL A 119 11.99 -8.21 4.76
N LEU A 120 10.97 -7.51 4.26
CA LEU A 120 9.75 -7.20 5.00
C LEU A 120 8.59 -8.02 4.42
N GLU A 121 7.97 -8.84 5.25
CA GLU A 121 6.70 -9.48 4.93
C GLU A 121 5.57 -8.74 5.64
N ASN A 122 4.53 -8.39 4.89
CA ASN A 122 3.28 -7.86 5.42
C ASN A 122 2.22 -8.96 5.37
N TYR A 123 1.25 -8.89 6.26
CA TYR A 123 0.05 -9.72 6.13
C TYR A 123 -0.74 -9.28 4.89
N GLY A 124 -1.27 -10.26 4.15
CA GLY A 124 -2.15 -10.04 3.02
C GLY A 124 -3.63 -10.04 3.43
N GLY A 125 -4.51 -9.78 2.47
CA GLY A 125 -5.96 -9.73 2.69
C GLY A 125 -6.60 -11.09 3.00
N GLU A 126 -5.85 -12.18 2.82
CA GLU A 126 -6.25 -13.54 3.17
C GLU A 126 -6.23 -13.82 4.67
N ASP A 127 -5.54 -12.99 5.47
CA ASP A 127 -5.47 -13.16 6.92
C ASP A 127 -6.70 -12.55 7.62
N THR A 128 -7.38 -13.32 8.45
CA THR A 128 -8.64 -12.89 9.08
C THR A 128 -8.46 -11.91 10.24
N VAL A 129 -7.27 -11.81 10.81
CA VAL A 129 -6.98 -11.00 12.02
C VAL A 129 -6.12 -9.80 11.67
N TYR A 130 -5.15 -9.99 10.80
CA TYR A 130 -4.12 -9.01 10.47
C TYR A 130 -4.17 -8.54 9.01
N ALA A 131 -5.31 -8.73 8.32
CA ALA A 131 -5.50 -8.16 6.99
C ALA A 131 -5.30 -6.64 7.00
N PRO A 132 -4.64 -6.07 5.97
CA PRO A 132 -4.61 -4.64 5.75
C PRO A 132 -6.02 -4.06 5.62
N ILE A 133 -6.22 -2.86 6.15
CA ILE A 133 -7.52 -2.18 6.14
C ILE A 133 -7.36 -0.80 5.51
N LEU A 134 -8.27 -0.45 4.60
CA LEU A 134 -8.43 0.90 4.10
C LEU A 134 -9.73 1.48 4.64
N THR A 135 -9.63 2.45 5.55
CA THR A 135 -10.78 3.18 6.09
C THR A 135 -10.98 4.45 5.28
N VAL A 136 -12.21 4.67 4.79
CA VAL A 136 -12.60 5.87 4.05
C VAL A 136 -13.77 6.54 4.75
N ASP A 137 -13.56 7.77 5.20
CA ASP A 137 -14.59 8.61 5.82
C ASP A 137 -15.19 9.54 4.76
N TYR A 138 -16.52 9.65 4.71
CA TYR A 138 -17.25 10.45 3.73
C TYR A 138 -18.64 10.88 4.23
N TYR A 139 -19.26 11.86 3.55
CA TYR A 139 -20.65 12.28 3.72
C TYR A 139 -21.39 12.43 2.39
#